data_AF-A0A529HR69-F1
#
_entry.id   AF-A0A529HR69-F1
#
_cell.length_a   1.000
_cell.length_b   1.000
_cell.length_c   1.000
_cell.angle_alpha   90.00
_cell.angle_beta   90.00
_cell.angle_gamma   90.00
#
_symmetry.space_group_name_H-M   'P 1'
#
loop_
_entity.id
_entity.type
_entity.pdbx_description
1 polymer ?
#
loop_
_entity_poly.entity_id
_entity_poly.type
_entity_poly.pdbx_seq_one_letter_code
_entity_poly.pdbx_strand_id
1 'polypeptide(L)'
;GTFDPLAQRRRAWIWRGAATACAVAALLAAGLFTWSYFDNRNAIIAQAGQFEALQEPLTAVTAAPASVEQPAIDGALAAMDQVTNARTAPPDAPHDLLGPSASAELMRAQADTYDHALRNVLEPHMVALLEATMWRQIRDPDFMLGALKTYRMMTGLSQMDTDFAQNWWVNSLPEFAPAPPFPSPDAEEHQLAAIRRMAVDDNYVAPDKELVAEALKTVCTISLPARAYKQLLADPEVAAVKEWIPANFAGPNGAKVFARRSDKTLRVGVPGAFSYAGFHDAILDRVEDVAAQAALDRAVFA
;
A
#
# COMPACT_ATOMS: atom_id res chain seq x y z
N GLY A 1 -34.31 -62.20 -49.19
CA GLY A 1 -34.36 -60.99 -48.36
C GLY A 1 -34.86 -59.84 -49.20
N THR A 2 -36.17 -59.62 -49.20
CA THR A 2 -36.80 -58.51 -49.92
C THR A 2 -36.64 -57.26 -49.06
N PHE A 3 -35.69 -56.39 -49.42
CA PHE A 3 -35.62 -55.07 -48.83
C PHE A 3 -36.84 -54.27 -49.29
N ASP A 4 -37.65 -53.81 -48.32
CA ASP A 4 -38.81 -52.97 -48.58
C ASP A 4 -38.34 -51.60 -49.15
N PRO A 5 -38.69 -51.26 -50.40
CA PRO A 5 -38.24 -50.01 -51.04
C PRO A 5 -38.78 -48.75 -50.32
N LEU A 6 -39.88 -48.88 -49.57
CA LEU A 6 -40.40 -47.78 -48.75
C LEU A 6 -39.54 -47.55 -47.50
N ALA A 7 -38.98 -48.61 -46.91
CA ALA A 7 -38.08 -48.52 -45.76
C ALA A 7 -36.74 -47.87 -46.15
N GLN A 8 -36.19 -48.18 -47.33
CA GLN A 8 -34.98 -47.52 -47.85
C GLN A 8 -35.19 -46.05 -48.16
N ARG A 9 -36.34 -45.67 -48.75
CA ARG A 9 -36.68 -44.26 -49.00
C ARG A 9 -36.80 -43.46 -47.70
N ARG A 10 -37.48 -44.00 -46.67
CA ARG A 10 -37.56 -43.36 -45.35
C ARG A 10 -36.18 -43.15 -44.74
N ARG A 11 -35.31 -44.16 -44.80
CA ARG A 11 -33.94 -44.08 -44.28
C ARG A 11 -33.10 -43.02 -45.01
N ALA A 12 -33.25 -42.90 -46.33
CA ALA A 12 -32.58 -41.87 -47.13
C ALA A 12 -33.08 -40.44 -46.79
N TRP A 13 -34.39 -40.26 -46.58
CA TRP A 13 -34.95 -38.97 -46.15
C TRP A 13 -34.53 -38.59 -44.72
N ILE A 14 -34.46 -39.57 -43.81
CA ILE A 14 -33.92 -39.36 -42.46
C ILE A 14 -32.44 -38.95 -42.52
N TRP A 15 -31.63 -39.64 -43.34
CA TRP A 15 -30.20 -39.30 -43.52
C TRP A 15 -30.00 -37.92 -44.14
N ARG A 16 -30.78 -37.57 -45.18
CA ARG A 16 -30.73 -36.24 -45.79
C ARG A 16 -31.16 -35.16 -44.81
N GLY A 17 -32.24 -35.39 -44.07
CA GLY A 17 -32.72 -34.49 -43.01
C GLY A 17 -31.68 -34.29 -41.91
N ALA A 18 -31.04 -35.37 -41.45
CA ALA A 18 -29.95 -35.32 -40.48
C ALA A 18 -28.74 -34.56 -41.02
N ALA A 19 -28.32 -34.84 -42.26
CA ALA A 19 -27.21 -34.13 -42.90
C ALA A 19 -27.49 -32.63 -43.06
N THR A 20 -28.71 -32.24 -43.47
CA THR A 20 -29.10 -30.83 -43.54
C THR A 20 -29.16 -30.18 -42.16
N ALA A 21 -29.68 -30.87 -41.14
CA ALA A 21 -29.73 -30.34 -39.78
C ALA A 21 -28.32 -30.13 -39.21
N CYS A 22 -27.40 -31.08 -39.43
CA CYS A 22 -26.00 -30.93 -39.04
C CYS A 22 -25.31 -29.79 -39.78
N ALA A 23 -25.56 -29.62 -41.08
CA ALA A 23 -24.99 -28.50 -41.85
C ALA A 23 -25.49 -27.14 -41.35
N VAL A 24 -26.79 -27.02 -41.07
CA VAL A 24 -27.38 -25.80 -40.48
C VAL A 24 -26.81 -25.54 -39.09
N ALA A 25 -26.72 -26.56 -38.23
CA ALA A 25 -26.13 -26.43 -36.91
C ALA A 25 -24.67 -25.99 -36.96
N ALA A 26 -23.88 -26.53 -37.89
CA ALA A 26 -22.49 -26.14 -38.10
C ALA A 26 -22.36 -24.68 -38.57
N LEU A 27 -23.23 -24.23 -39.50
CA LEU A 27 -23.24 -22.84 -39.95
C LEU A 27 -23.66 -21.87 -38.84
N LEU A 28 -24.65 -22.24 -38.02
CA LEU A 28 -25.06 -21.45 -36.86
C LEU A 28 -23.94 -21.36 -35.82
N ALA A 29 -23.29 -22.47 -35.51
CA ALA A 29 -22.14 -22.48 -34.60
C ALA A 29 -20.99 -21.64 -35.14
N ALA A 30 -20.66 -21.74 -36.42
CA ALA A 30 -19.63 -20.92 -37.06
C ALA A 30 -19.97 -19.43 -37.06
N GLY A 31 -21.25 -19.08 -37.28
CA GLY A 31 -21.73 -17.71 -37.22
C GLY A 31 -21.64 -17.12 -35.81
N LEU A 32 -22.10 -17.85 -34.79
CA LEU A 32 -22.02 -17.42 -33.39
C LEU A 32 -20.57 -17.31 -32.91
N PHE A 33 -19.72 -18.29 -33.27
CA PHE A 33 -18.29 -18.25 -32.97
C PHE A 33 -17.61 -17.04 -33.59
N THR A 34 -17.90 -16.75 -34.86
CA THR A 34 -17.30 -15.63 -35.59
C THR A 34 -17.75 -14.29 -35.01
N TRP A 35 -19.02 -14.18 -34.61
CA TRP A 35 -19.53 -12.99 -33.93
C TRP A 35 -18.83 -12.78 -32.59
N SER A 36 -18.79 -13.80 -31.73
CA SER A 36 -18.07 -13.76 -30.45
C SER A 36 -16.60 -13.37 -30.63
N TYR A 37 -15.93 -13.92 -31.64
CA TYR A 37 -14.54 -13.57 -31.95
C TYR A 37 -14.37 -12.07 -32.29
N PHE A 38 -15.27 -11.49 -33.10
CA PHE A 38 -15.19 -10.08 -33.44
C PHE A 38 -15.47 -9.16 -32.25
N ASP A 39 -16.43 -9.50 -31.40
CA ASP A 39 -16.75 -8.71 -30.19
C ASP A 39 -15.57 -8.70 -29.21
N ASN A 40 -14.98 -9.86 -28.94
CA ASN A 40 -13.80 -9.98 -28.09
C ASN A 40 -12.57 -9.28 -28.70
N ARG A 41 -12.36 -9.40 -30.01
CA ARG A 41 -11.28 -8.68 -30.72
C ARG A 41 -11.46 -7.16 -30.62
N ASN A 42 -12.69 -6.67 -30.77
CA ASN A 42 -12.98 -5.24 -30.68
C ASN A 42 -12.77 -4.73 -29.25
N ALA A 43 -13.07 -5.52 -28.22
CA ALA A 43 -12.78 -5.18 -26.83
C ALA A 43 -11.26 -5.03 -26.57
N ILE A 44 -10.43 -5.92 -27.14
CA ILE A 44 -8.96 -5.80 -27.06
C ILE A 44 -8.48 -4.52 -27.76
N ILE A 45 -9.00 -4.21 -28.95
CA ILE A 45 -8.64 -2.98 -29.69
C ILE A 45 -9.05 -1.73 -28.91
N ALA A 46 -10.24 -1.74 -28.31
CA ALA A 46 -10.71 -0.65 -27.46
C ALA A 46 -9.81 -0.46 -26.24
N GLN A 47 -9.38 -1.54 -25.59
CA GLN A 47 -8.42 -1.49 -24.48
C GLN A 47 -7.08 -0.91 -24.91
N ALA A 48 -6.55 -1.33 -26.06
CA ALA A 48 -5.31 -0.77 -26.59
C ALA A 48 -5.42 0.75 -26.85
N GLY A 49 -6.57 1.20 -27.37
CA GLY A 49 -6.84 2.63 -27.54
C GLY A 49 -6.90 3.42 -26.23
N GLN A 50 -7.44 2.82 -25.16
CA GLN A 50 -7.41 3.42 -23.82
C GLN A 50 -5.97 3.59 -23.31
N PHE A 51 -5.12 2.58 -23.51
CA PHE A 51 -3.71 2.65 -23.11
C PHE A 51 -2.89 3.64 -23.94
N GLU A 52 -3.17 3.76 -25.24
CA GLU A 52 -2.53 4.79 -26.09
C GLU A 52 -2.90 6.20 -25.60
N ALA A 53 -4.15 6.42 -25.17
CA ALA A 53 -4.57 7.69 -24.58
C ALA A 53 -3.89 8.01 -23.24
N LEU A 54 -3.40 7.01 -22.50
CA LEU A 54 -2.61 7.22 -21.28
C LEU A 54 -1.18 7.71 -21.55
N GLN A 55 -0.68 7.57 -22.77
CA GLN A 55 0.72 7.89 -23.07
C GLN A 55 1.03 9.37 -22.85
N GLU A 56 0.14 10.27 -23.27
CA GLU A 56 0.31 11.72 -23.07
C GLU A 56 0.35 12.12 -21.59
N PRO A 57 -0.65 11.78 -20.74
CA PRO A 57 -0.63 12.15 -19.32
C PRO A 57 0.53 11.51 -18.56
N LEU A 58 0.86 10.24 -18.83
CA LEU A 58 2.01 9.58 -18.19
C LEU A 58 3.33 10.26 -18.60
N THR A 59 3.49 10.60 -19.89
CA THR A 59 4.68 11.31 -20.37
C THR A 59 4.81 12.68 -19.69
N ALA A 60 3.70 13.42 -19.54
CA ALA A 60 3.69 14.70 -18.86
C ALA A 60 4.15 14.61 -17.40
N VAL A 61 3.71 13.58 -16.66
CA VAL A 61 4.18 13.34 -15.28
C VAL A 61 5.65 12.95 -15.26
N THR A 62 6.10 12.07 -16.16
CA THR A 62 7.54 11.70 -16.23
C THR A 62 8.45 12.85 -16.67
N ALA A 63 7.93 13.85 -17.39
CA ALA A 63 8.68 15.03 -17.80
C ALA A 63 9.00 15.99 -16.64
N ALA A 64 8.25 15.90 -15.53
CA ALA A 64 8.53 16.57 -14.27
C ALA A 64 9.10 15.54 -13.29
N PRO A 65 10.41 15.24 -13.34
CA PRO A 65 10.98 14.16 -12.53
C PRO A 65 10.78 14.42 -11.05
N ALA A 66 10.42 13.36 -10.34
CA ALA A 66 10.29 13.37 -8.88
C ALA A 66 11.61 13.87 -8.25
N SER A 67 11.50 14.91 -7.42
CA SER A 67 12.65 15.50 -6.74
C SER A 67 12.27 16.00 -5.36
N VAL A 68 13.27 16.17 -4.50
CA VAL A 68 13.10 16.73 -3.14
C VAL A 68 12.44 18.12 -3.18
N GLU A 69 12.75 18.92 -4.20
CA GLU A 69 12.23 20.28 -4.36
C GLU A 69 10.77 20.29 -4.85
N GLN A 70 10.41 19.31 -5.69
CA GLN A 70 9.07 19.12 -6.24
C GLN A 70 8.68 17.64 -6.19
N PRO A 71 8.21 17.14 -5.04
CA PRO A 71 7.75 15.76 -4.93
C PRO A 71 6.52 15.45 -5.79
N ALA A 72 5.68 16.46 -6.04
CA ALA A 72 4.56 16.48 -6.99
C ALA A 72 3.68 15.20 -7.02
N ILE A 73 3.44 14.57 -5.86
CA ILE A 73 2.73 13.28 -5.77
C ILE A 73 1.31 13.34 -6.34
N ASP A 74 0.64 14.50 -6.28
CA ASP A 74 -0.72 14.67 -6.80
C ASP A 74 -0.84 14.35 -8.30
N GLY A 75 0.18 14.72 -9.09
CA GLY A 75 0.21 14.41 -10.53
C GLY A 75 0.36 12.92 -10.80
N ALA A 76 1.20 12.24 -10.00
CA ALA A 76 1.36 10.80 -10.07
C ALA A 76 0.08 10.06 -9.65
N LEU A 77 -0.59 10.51 -8.59
CA LEU A 77 -1.86 9.95 -8.13
C LEU A 77 -2.97 10.12 -9.18
N ALA A 78 -3.09 11.31 -9.77
CA ALA A 78 -4.04 11.55 -10.86
C ALA A 78 -3.76 10.66 -12.09
N ALA A 79 -2.49 10.33 -12.37
CA ALA A 79 -2.14 9.38 -13.41
C ALA A 79 -2.54 7.94 -13.03
N MET A 80 -2.41 7.54 -11.77
CA MET A 80 -2.89 6.23 -11.29
C MET A 80 -4.41 6.10 -11.40
N ASP A 81 -5.16 7.15 -11.07
CA ASP A 81 -6.61 7.18 -11.24
C ASP A 81 -6.98 6.99 -12.72
N GLN A 82 -6.25 7.63 -13.65
CA GLN A 82 -6.47 7.46 -15.09
C GLN A 82 -6.17 6.03 -15.55
N VAL A 83 -5.07 5.43 -15.10
CA VAL A 83 -4.73 4.03 -15.41
C VAL A 83 -5.81 3.08 -14.92
N THR A 84 -6.32 3.28 -13.70
CA THR A 84 -7.39 2.45 -13.12
C THR A 84 -8.71 2.59 -13.88
N ASN A 85 -9.01 3.80 -14.37
CA ASN A 85 -10.21 4.08 -15.15
C ASN A 85 -10.11 3.66 -16.62
N ALA A 86 -8.90 3.49 -17.17
CA ALA A 86 -8.63 3.06 -18.54
C ALA A 86 -8.88 1.55 -18.74
N ARG A 87 -10.12 1.12 -18.47
CA ARG A 87 -10.54 -0.28 -18.54
C ARG A 87 -11.73 -0.46 -19.49
N THR A 88 -11.65 -1.51 -20.30
CA THR A 88 -12.72 -1.95 -21.19
C THR A 88 -13.40 -3.16 -20.56
N ALA A 89 -14.72 -3.09 -20.40
CA ALA A 89 -15.48 -4.23 -19.91
C ALA A 89 -15.43 -5.37 -20.95
N PRO A 90 -15.22 -6.63 -20.51
CA PRO A 90 -15.27 -7.76 -21.42
C PRO A 90 -16.70 -7.91 -21.99
N PRO A 91 -16.85 -8.34 -23.25
CA PRO A 91 -18.15 -8.71 -23.79
C PRO A 91 -18.83 -9.81 -22.95
N ASP A 92 -20.12 -9.64 -22.65
CA ASP A 92 -20.91 -10.53 -21.77
C ASP A 92 -22.24 -10.95 -22.44
N ALA A 93 -22.30 -10.94 -23.77
CA ALA A 93 -23.51 -11.37 -24.47
C ALA A 93 -23.61 -12.90 -24.53
N PRO A 94 -24.81 -13.49 -24.65
CA PRO A 94 -24.97 -14.95 -24.66
C PRO A 94 -24.17 -15.67 -25.75
N HIS A 95 -23.90 -15.02 -26.88
CA HIS A 95 -23.07 -15.58 -27.95
C HIS A 95 -21.57 -15.58 -27.61
N ASP A 96 -21.12 -14.73 -26.69
CA ASP A 96 -19.72 -14.64 -26.26
C ASP A 96 -19.27 -15.85 -25.44
N LEU A 97 -20.20 -16.60 -24.87
CA LEU A 97 -19.95 -17.85 -24.16
C LEU A 97 -19.56 -19.02 -25.09
N LEU A 98 -19.83 -18.89 -26.39
CA LEU A 98 -19.60 -19.95 -27.38
C LEU A 98 -18.25 -19.81 -28.10
N GLY A 99 -17.59 -18.66 -27.98
CA GLY A 99 -16.29 -18.37 -28.58
C GLY A 99 -15.19 -18.15 -27.54
N PRO A 100 -13.96 -17.81 -27.98
CA PRO A 100 -12.87 -17.49 -27.07
C PRO A 100 -13.11 -16.14 -26.38
N SER A 101 -13.03 -16.12 -25.05
CA SER A 101 -13.17 -14.90 -24.25
C SER A 101 -11.85 -14.16 -24.11
N ALA A 102 -11.86 -12.83 -24.31
CA ALA A 102 -10.70 -11.96 -24.09
C ALA A 102 -10.55 -11.48 -22.62
N SER A 103 -11.41 -11.94 -21.71
CA SER A 103 -11.48 -11.43 -20.34
C SER A 103 -10.17 -11.59 -19.56
N ALA A 104 -9.50 -12.74 -19.71
CA ALA A 104 -8.22 -13.01 -19.06
C ALA A 104 -7.10 -12.12 -19.59
N GLU A 105 -7.03 -11.91 -20.92
CA GLU A 105 -6.05 -11.00 -21.52
C GLU A 105 -6.29 -9.55 -21.10
N LEU A 106 -7.56 -9.10 -21.07
CA LEU A 106 -7.90 -7.74 -20.63
C LEU A 106 -7.53 -7.50 -19.17
N MET A 107 -7.84 -8.44 -18.28
CA MET A 107 -7.48 -8.32 -16.86
C MET A 107 -5.98 -8.35 -16.64
N ARG A 108 -5.26 -9.22 -17.35
CA ARG A 108 -3.81 -9.29 -17.28
C ARG A 108 -3.15 -8.02 -17.80
N ALA A 109 -3.59 -7.53 -18.95
CA ALA A 109 -3.06 -6.29 -19.52
C ALA A 109 -3.31 -5.10 -18.59
N GLN A 110 -4.48 -5.03 -17.96
CA GLN A 110 -4.79 -4.01 -16.96
C GLN A 110 -3.87 -4.10 -15.73
N ALA A 111 -3.67 -5.30 -15.19
CA ALA A 111 -2.78 -5.51 -14.05
C ALA A 111 -1.33 -5.14 -14.39
N ASP A 112 -0.83 -5.59 -15.55
CA ASP A 112 0.53 -5.30 -16.01
C ASP A 112 0.73 -3.78 -16.22
N THR A 113 -0.23 -3.08 -16.82
CA THR A 113 -0.17 -1.62 -17.00
C THR A 113 -0.21 -0.88 -15.66
N TYR A 114 -1.06 -1.33 -14.73
CA TYR A 114 -1.15 -0.76 -13.38
C TYR A 114 0.16 -0.93 -12.60
N ASP A 115 0.75 -2.13 -12.60
CA ASP A 115 2.02 -2.40 -11.93
C ASP A 115 3.18 -1.62 -12.56
N HIS A 116 3.16 -1.41 -13.87
CA HIS A 116 4.12 -0.54 -14.55
C HIS A 116 3.95 0.93 -14.17
N ALA A 117 2.72 1.41 -14.03
CA ALA A 117 2.44 2.77 -13.61
C ALA A 117 2.85 3.01 -12.15
N LEU A 118 2.56 2.06 -11.25
CA LEU A 118 3.07 2.10 -9.88
C LEU A 118 4.59 2.26 -9.86
N ARG A 119 5.30 1.36 -10.55
CA ARG A 119 6.78 1.34 -10.62
C ARG A 119 7.39 2.63 -11.15
N ASN A 120 6.91 3.09 -12.30
CA ASN A 120 7.62 4.11 -13.08
C ASN A 120 7.11 5.52 -12.79
N VAL A 121 5.90 5.64 -12.23
CA VAL A 121 5.27 6.93 -11.95
C VAL A 121 5.12 7.14 -10.46
N LEU A 122 4.40 6.26 -9.75
CA LEU A 122 4.07 6.54 -8.35
C LEU A 122 5.25 6.35 -7.40
N GLU A 123 5.98 5.25 -7.50
CA GLU A 123 7.08 4.90 -6.59
C GLU A 123 8.17 6.00 -6.50
N PRO A 124 8.69 6.58 -7.61
CA PRO A 124 9.65 7.67 -7.54
C PRO A 124 9.12 8.92 -6.82
N HIS A 125 7.83 9.25 -7.01
CA HIS A 125 7.20 10.41 -6.36
C HIS A 125 6.97 10.16 -4.86
N MET A 126 6.64 8.93 -4.48
CA MET A 126 6.57 8.55 -3.07
C MET A 126 7.94 8.66 -2.40
N VAL A 127 9.01 8.16 -3.03
CA VAL A 127 10.37 8.28 -2.50
C VAL A 127 10.78 9.75 -2.39
N ALA A 128 10.55 10.57 -3.42
CA ALA A 128 10.85 12.00 -3.38
C ALA A 128 10.05 12.75 -2.30
N LEU A 129 8.78 12.38 -2.07
CA LEU A 129 7.96 12.94 -0.98
C LEU A 129 8.57 12.61 0.38
N LEU A 130 9.00 11.36 0.56
CA LEU A 130 9.66 10.92 1.79
C LEU A 130 10.99 11.68 1.99
N GLU A 131 11.82 11.80 0.96
CA GLU A 131 13.08 12.55 1.01
C GLU A 131 12.86 14.03 1.37
N ALA A 132 11.88 14.69 0.73
CA ALA A 132 11.52 16.07 1.04
C ALA A 132 11.06 16.23 2.49
N THR A 133 10.30 15.26 3.00
CA THR A 133 9.84 15.26 4.39
C THR A 133 10.99 15.04 5.36
N MET A 134 11.89 14.10 5.05
CA MET A 134 13.10 13.82 5.84
C MET A 134 14.04 15.03 5.89
N TRP A 135 14.28 15.71 4.77
CA TRP A 135 15.10 16.93 4.76
C TRP A 135 14.48 18.05 5.61
N ARG A 136 13.16 18.23 5.59
CA ARG A 136 12.46 19.22 6.43
C ARG A 136 12.55 18.88 7.92
N GLN A 137 12.45 17.60 8.26
CA GLN A 137 12.49 17.09 9.64
C GLN A 137 13.87 16.53 10.01
N ILE A 138 14.94 16.98 9.35
CA ILE A 138 16.28 16.40 9.52
C ILE A 138 16.81 16.52 10.96
N ARG A 139 16.23 17.40 11.76
CA ARG A 139 16.61 17.65 13.16
C ARG A 139 15.71 16.96 14.18
N ASP A 140 14.61 16.34 13.75
CA ASP A 140 13.70 15.60 14.63
C ASP A 140 14.09 14.11 14.62
N PRO A 141 14.73 13.61 15.69
CA PRO A 141 15.21 12.24 15.68
C PRO A 141 14.11 11.21 15.98
N ASP A 142 12.97 11.62 16.53
CA ASP A 142 11.83 10.72 16.74
C ASP A 142 11.17 10.39 15.40
N PHE A 143 10.94 11.41 14.58
CA PHE A 143 10.47 11.22 13.20
C PHE A 143 11.49 10.47 12.33
N MET A 144 12.77 10.88 12.41
CA MET A 144 13.81 10.34 11.53
C MET A 144 14.01 8.83 11.67
N LEU A 145 13.77 8.26 12.85
CA LEU A 145 13.88 6.82 13.07
C LEU A 145 12.93 6.03 12.17
N GLY A 146 11.64 6.35 12.22
CA GLY A 146 10.63 5.69 11.40
C GLY A 146 10.82 6.03 9.92
N ALA A 147 11.13 7.28 9.61
CA ALA A 147 11.36 7.73 8.24
C ALA A 147 12.54 7.02 7.58
N LEU A 148 13.69 6.93 8.26
CA LEU A 148 14.87 6.26 7.74
C LEU A 148 14.65 4.75 7.59
N LYS A 149 13.92 4.11 8.51
CA LYS A 149 13.57 2.69 8.41
C LYS A 149 12.71 2.42 7.16
N THR A 150 11.63 3.19 6.97
CA THR A 150 10.76 3.09 5.80
C THR A 150 11.53 3.43 4.51
N TYR A 151 12.35 4.48 4.52
CA TYR A 151 13.16 4.89 3.38
C TYR A 151 14.14 3.80 2.94
N ARG A 152 14.85 3.16 3.88
CA ARG A 152 15.76 2.04 3.59
C ARG A 152 15.02 0.85 2.98
N MET A 153 13.79 0.58 3.40
CA MET A 153 12.97 -0.48 2.81
C MET A 153 12.54 -0.14 1.38
N MET A 154 12.04 1.08 1.14
CA MET A 154 11.58 1.52 -0.19
C MET A 154 12.70 1.68 -1.23
N THR A 155 13.94 1.87 -0.79
CA THR A 155 15.12 2.04 -1.66
C THR A 155 15.98 0.77 -1.76
N GLY A 156 15.54 -0.36 -1.20
CA GLY A 156 16.25 -1.63 -1.25
C GLY A 156 17.52 -1.71 -0.39
N LEU A 157 17.73 -0.77 0.53
CA LEU A 157 18.84 -0.78 1.50
C LEU A 157 18.59 -1.70 2.70
N SER A 158 17.37 -2.22 2.84
CA SER A 158 16.92 -3.17 3.87
C SER A 158 15.83 -4.07 3.32
N GLN A 159 15.65 -5.26 3.90
CA GLN A 159 14.49 -6.10 3.62
C GLN A 159 13.19 -5.36 3.97
N MET A 160 12.18 -5.50 3.13
CA MET A 160 10.87 -4.87 3.28
C MET A 160 10.07 -5.56 4.39
N ASP A 161 9.66 -4.79 5.40
CA ASP A 161 8.58 -5.15 6.32
C ASP A 161 7.33 -4.36 5.90
N THR A 162 6.45 -5.03 5.16
CA THR A 162 5.28 -4.38 4.54
C THR A 162 4.31 -3.82 5.56
N ASP A 163 4.15 -4.50 6.70
CA ASP A 163 3.17 -4.11 7.72
C ASP A 163 3.66 -2.85 8.45
N PHE A 164 4.95 -2.83 8.81
CA PHE A 164 5.57 -1.64 9.38
C PHE A 164 5.54 -0.46 8.40
N ALA A 165 5.96 -0.68 7.14
CA ALA A 165 6.04 0.39 6.14
C ALA A 165 4.67 0.99 5.85
N GLN A 166 3.62 0.17 5.64
CA GLN A 166 2.26 0.64 5.41
C GLN A 166 1.71 1.41 6.62
N ASN A 167 1.86 0.85 7.83
CA ASN A 167 1.36 1.49 9.04
C ASN A 167 2.02 2.84 9.30
N TRP A 168 3.35 2.92 9.17
CA TRP A 168 4.08 4.19 9.34
C TRP A 168 3.72 5.20 8.24
N TRP A 169 3.59 4.74 6.99
CA TRP A 169 3.24 5.57 5.84
C TRP A 169 1.86 6.22 6.01
N VAL A 170 0.86 5.48 6.49
CA VAL A 170 -0.50 6.01 6.69
C VAL A 170 -0.63 6.82 7.97
N ASN A 171 -0.02 6.38 9.08
CA ASN A 171 -0.29 6.95 10.39
C ASN A 171 0.74 7.98 10.87
N SER A 172 1.98 7.95 10.37
CA SER A 172 3.06 8.82 10.84
C SER A 172 3.46 9.88 9.81
N LEU A 173 3.56 9.53 8.53
CA LEU A 173 3.98 10.48 7.49
C LEU A 173 3.08 11.74 7.39
N PRO A 174 1.72 11.66 7.45
CA PRO A 174 0.87 12.82 7.20
C PRO A 174 1.05 13.98 8.18
N GLU A 175 1.52 13.72 9.40
CA GLU A 175 1.77 14.75 10.40
C GLU A 175 2.92 15.69 9.99
N PHE A 176 3.87 15.19 9.21
CA PHE A 176 5.11 15.90 8.87
C PHE A 176 5.21 16.28 7.38
N ALA A 177 4.40 15.64 6.53
CA ALA A 177 4.46 15.79 5.09
C ALA A 177 4.26 17.26 4.64
N PRO A 178 4.95 17.70 3.57
CA PRO A 178 4.84 19.07 3.06
C PRO A 178 3.45 19.43 2.53
N ALA A 179 2.69 18.42 2.11
CA ALA A 179 1.33 18.49 1.60
C ALA A 179 0.57 17.22 2.05
N PRO A 180 -0.77 17.23 2.09
CA PRO A 180 -1.56 16.05 2.44
C PRO A 180 -1.24 14.89 1.49
N PRO A 181 -0.68 13.77 1.98
CA PRO A 181 -0.26 12.67 1.10
C PRO A 181 -1.43 11.86 0.53
N PHE A 182 -2.62 11.95 1.15
CA PHE A 182 -3.81 11.17 0.78
C PHE A 182 -5.00 12.10 0.51
N PRO A 183 -5.10 12.69 -0.70
CA PRO A 183 -6.22 13.57 -1.06
C PRO A 183 -7.55 12.80 -1.24
N SER A 184 -7.50 11.49 -1.51
CA SER A 184 -8.65 10.61 -1.69
C SER A 184 -8.40 9.22 -1.10
N PRO A 185 -9.45 8.41 -0.84
CA PRO A 185 -9.27 7.01 -0.45
C PRO A 185 -8.51 6.18 -1.49
N ASP A 186 -8.77 6.43 -2.78
CA ASP A 186 -8.09 5.75 -3.89
C ASP A 186 -6.59 6.06 -3.89
N ALA A 187 -6.19 7.28 -3.50
CA ALA A 187 -4.79 7.67 -3.39
C ALA A 187 -4.04 6.88 -2.29
N GLU A 188 -4.68 6.59 -1.17
CA GLU A 188 -4.13 5.71 -0.14
C GLU A 188 -3.98 4.29 -0.68
N GLU A 189 -5.01 3.76 -1.35
CA GLU A 189 -4.96 2.41 -1.95
C GLU A 189 -3.82 2.27 -2.98
N HIS A 190 -3.63 3.26 -3.86
CA HIS A 190 -2.54 3.26 -4.84
C HIS A 190 -1.16 3.26 -4.17
N GLN A 191 -0.97 4.05 -3.12
CA GLN A 191 0.30 4.11 -2.39
C GLN A 191 0.58 2.82 -1.60
N LEU A 192 -0.44 2.23 -0.97
CA LEU A 192 -0.32 0.94 -0.31
C LEU A 192 -0.03 -0.18 -1.32
N ALA A 193 -0.62 -0.14 -2.51
CA ALA A 193 -0.33 -1.08 -3.60
C ALA A 193 1.14 -0.97 -4.06
N ALA A 194 1.67 0.26 -4.19
CA ALA A 194 3.10 0.46 -4.47
C ALA A 194 4.01 -0.13 -3.40
N ILE A 195 3.71 0.07 -2.10
CA ILE A 195 4.50 -0.52 -1.00
C ILE A 195 4.50 -2.05 -1.07
N ARG A 196 3.34 -2.67 -1.32
CA ARG A 196 3.25 -4.14 -1.48
C ARG A 196 4.04 -4.63 -2.68
N ARG A 197 4.02 -3.89 -3.79
CA ARG A 197 4.76 -4.21 -5.01
C ARG A 197 6.28 -4.17 -4.77
N MET A 198 6.78 -3.17 -4.06
CA MET A 198 8.20 -3.06 -3.68
C MET A 198 8.69 -4.25 -2.84
N ALA A 199 7.80 -5.00 -2.17
CA ALA A 199 8.18 -6.19 -1.42
C ALA A 199 8.47 -7.43 -2.31
N VAL A 200 8.02 -7.40 -3.57
CA VAL A 200 8.07 -8.55 -4.49
C VAL A 200 9.08 -8.34 -5.62
N ASP A 201 9.28 -7.10 -6.08
CA ASP A 201 10.22 -6.75 -7.16
C ASP A 201 11.45 -6.03 -6.60
N ASP A 202 12.65 -6.53 -6.92
CA ASP A 202 13.94 -5.99 -6.45
C ASP A 202 14.41 -4.74 -7.24
N ASN A 203 13.52 -4.10 -7.98
CA ASN A 203 13.82 -2.86 -8.70
C ASN A 203 13.41 -1.63 -7.89
N TYR A 204 14.37 -1.05 -7.18
CA TYR A 204 14.16 0.11 -6.32
C TYR A 204 14.65 1.43 -6.93
N VAL A 205 14.09 2.53 -6.43
CA VAL A 205 14.61 3.89 -6.69
C VAL A 205 15.96 4.04 -6.00
N ALA A 206 16.92 4.68 -6.68
CA ALA A 206 18.26 4.88 -6.12
C ALA A 206 18.20 5.82 -4.90
N PRO A 207 18.79 5.44 -3.75
CA PRO A 207 18.76 6.27 -2.56
C PRO A 207 19.73 7.46 -2.63
N ASP A 208 19.33 8.59 -2.05
CA ASP A 208 20.18 9.72 -1.72
C ASP A 208 21.09 9.37 -0.54
N LYS A 209 22.38 9.18 -0.87
CA LYS A 209 23.41 8.81 0.11
C LYS A 209 23.70 9.93 1.12
N GLU A 210 23.53 11.19 0.73
CA GLU A 210 23.75 12.32 1.62
C GLU A 210 22.63 12.39 2.66
N LEU A 211 21.38 12.23 2.22
CA LEU A 211 20.24 12.16 3.13
C LEU A 211 20.38 11.01 4.13
N VAL A 212 20.76 9.81 3.68
CA VAL A 212 20.96 8.66 4.57
C VAL A 212 22.04 8.96 5.61
N ALA A 213 23.16 9.57 5.20
CA ALA A 213 24.25 9.91 6.11
C ALA A 213 23.82 10.95 7.17
N GLU A 214 23.10 12.01 6.76
CA GLU A 214 22.58 13.02 7.70
C GLU A 214 21.49 12.46 8.61
N ALA A 215 20.55 11.66 8.07
CA ALA A 215 19.53 10.98 8.83
C ALA A 215 20.14 10.07 9.92
N LEU A 216 21.19 9.32 9.60
CA LEU A 216 21.91 8.50 10.56
C LEU A 216 22.56 9.34 11.67
N LYS A 217 23.16 10.49 11.34
CA LYS A 217 23.72 11.40 12.36
C LYS A 217 22.62 11.85 13.32
N THR A 218 21.47 12.27 12.80
CA THR A 218 20.32 12.69 13.61
C THR A 218 19.80 11.55 14.48
N VAL A 219 19.57 10.37 13.90
CA VAL A 219 19.13 9.17 14.63
C VAL A 219 20.14 8.80 15.72
N CYS A 220 21.43 9.02 15.52
CA CYS A 220 22.47 8.78 16.52
C CYS A 220 22.54 9.84 17.63
N THR A 221 21.88 10.99 17.48
CA THR A 221 21.80 11.98 18.57
C THR A 221 20.90 11.53 19.73
N ILE A 222 19.87 10.73 19.44
CA ILE A 222 19.10 10.05 20.49
C ILE A 222 19.75 8.69 20.75
N SER A 223 20.24 8.52 21.97
CA SER A 223 20.81 7.24 22.39
C SER A 223 19.76 6.14 22.29
N LEU A 224 20.16 4.93 21.88
CA LEU A 224 19.26 3.76 21.85
C LEU A 224 18.45 3.59 23.16
N PRO A 225 19.03 3.81 24.36
CA PRO A 225 18.27 3.81 25.62
C PRO A 225 17.16 4.85 25.67
N ALA A 226 17.38 6.07 25.15
CA ALA A 226 16.36 7.12 25.15
C ALA A 226 15.20 6.78 24.20
N ARG A 227 15.47 6.08 23.09
CA ARG A 227 14.42 5.54 22.20
C ARG A 227 13.61 4.43 22.85
N ALA A 228 14.30 3.41 23.38
CA ALA A 228 13.66 2.31 24.10
C ALA A 228 12.79 2.84 25.24
N TYR A 229 13.27 3.86 25.95
CA TYR A 229 12.52 4.53 27.01
C TYR A 229 11.24 5.23 26.50
N LYS A 230 11.30 5.96 25.39
CA LYS A 230 10.10 6.60 24.80
C LYS A 230 9.08 5.56 24.33
N GLN A 231 9.54 4.50 23.68
CA GLN A 231 8.69 3.41 23.22
C GLN A 231 8.00 2.71 24.40
N LEU A 232 8.74 2.41 25.46
CA LEU A 232 8.21 1.82 26.69
C LEU A 232 7.12 2.70 27.32
N LEU A 233 7.30 4.02 27.34
CA LEU A 233 6.30 4.94 27.87
C LEU A 233 5.07 5.12 26.96
N ALA A 234 5.22 4.93 25.65
CA ALA A 234 4.14 5.03 24.68
C ALA A 234 3.29 3.75 24.57
N ASP A 235 3.74 2.64 25.18
CA ASP A 235 3.02 1.39 25.15
C ASP A 235 1.63 1.53 25.79
N PRO A 236 0.54 1.09 25.13
CA PRO A 236 -0.83 1.20 25.62
C PRO A 236 -1.05 0.82 27.08
N GLU A 237 -0.51 -0.30 27.60
CA GLU A 237 -0.76 -0.65 29.02
C GLU A 237 0.05 0.21 29.99
N VAL A 238 1.21 0.76 29.59
CA VAL A 238 1.97 1.73 30.40
C VAL A 238 1.28 3.09 30.38
N ALA A 239 0.82 3.53 29.21
CA ALA A 239 0.10 4.79 29.03
C ALA A 239 -1.28 4.78 29.71
N ALA A 240 -1.91 3.61 29.83
CA ALA A 240 -3.20 3.44 30.52
C ALA A 240 -3.10 3.49 32.06
N VAL A 241 -1.89 3.42 32.64
CA VAL A 241 -1.74 3.48 34.10
C VAL A 241 -2.20 4.85 34.61
N LYS A 242 -3.20 4.83 35.50
CA LYS A 242 -3.79 6.03 36.07
C LYS A 242 -2.74 6.91 36.75
N GLU A 243 -2.87 8.21 36.52
CA GLU A 243 -2.03 9.21 37.17
C GLU A 243 -2.09 9.11 38.70
N TRP A 244 -0.92 9.11 39.34
CA TRP A 244 -0.80 9.05 40.79
C TRP A 244 -0.87 10.45 41.39
N ILE A 245 -1.86 10.72 42.23
CA ILE A 245 -2.10 12.06 42.81
C ILE A 245 -1.67 12.06 44.28
N PRO A 246 -0.57 12.76 44.65
CA PRO A 246 -0.08 12.84 46.03
C PRO A 246 -1.13 13.28 47.05
N ALA A 247 -2.02 14.21 46.69
CA ALA A 247 -3.06 14.70 47.59
C ALA A 247 -4.01 13.60 48.08
N ASN A 248 -4.20 12.52 47.31
CA ASN A 248 -5.06 11.39 47.70
C ASN A 248 -4.43 10.52 48.79
N PHE A 249 -3.10 10.55 48.94
CA PHE A 249 -2.35 9.71 49.87
C PHE A 249 -1.76 10.49 51.05
N ALA A 250 -1.67 11.81 50.97
CA ALA A 250 -1.09 12.67 52.00
C ALA A 250 -2.02 12.92 53.21
N GLY A 251 -3.24 12.39 53.19
CA GLY A 251 -4.26 12.58 54.23
C GLY A 251 -4.88 13.98 54.25
N PRO A 252 -5.88 14.23 55.14
CA PRO A 252 -6.70 15.45 55.11
C PRO A 252 -5.92 16.76 55.27
N ASN A 253 -4.81 16.73 56.00
CA ASN A 253 -3.95 17.88 56.24
C ASN A 253 -2.71 17.92 55.33
N GLY A 254 -2.49 16.91 54.49
CA GLY A 254 -1.25 16.76 53.72
C GLY A 254 -0.92 17.96 52.83
N ALA A 255 -1.93 18.56 52.21
CA ALA A 255 -1.76 19.76 51.39
C ALA A 255 -1.36 21.02 52.16
N LYS A 256 -1.45 21.03 53.49
CA LYS A 256 -1.05 22.15 54.34
C LYS A 256 0.38 22.02 54.87
N VAL A 257 0.88 20.80 55.03
CA VAL A 257 2.21 20.51 55.62
C VAL A 257 3.25 20.10 54.59
N PHE A 258 2.84 19.55 53.45
CA PHE A 258 3.76 19.14 52.39
C PHE A 258 3.71 20.11 51.21
N ALA A 259 4.90 20.49 50.74
CA ALA A 259 5.10 21.23 49.51
C ALA A 259 5.94 20.39 48.55
N ARG A 260 5.69 20.51 47.25
CA ARG A 260 6.56 19.89 46.24
C ARG A 260 7.76 20.78 46.00
N ARG A 261 8.92 20.16 45.84
CA ARG A 261 10.14 20.84 45.39
C ARG A 261 9.97 21.52 44.02
N SER A 262 9.05 21.02 43.19
CA SER A 262 8.74 21.60 41.88
C SER A 262 7.72 22.74 41.93
N ASP A 263 7.32 23.20 43.12
CA ASP A 263 6.27 24.19 43.41
C ASP A 263 4.85 23.87 42.87
N LYS A 264 4.70 22.73 42.19
CA LYS A 264 3.40 22.19 41.75
C LYS A 264 2.54 21.79 42.95
N THR A 265 1.23 22.01 42.85
CA THR A 265 0.30 21.62 43.91
C THR A 265 0.24 20.10 44.10
N LEU A 266 -0.10 19.62 45.30
CA LEU A 266 -0.24 18.18 45.55
C LEU A 266 -1.37 17.52 44.73
N ARG A 267 -2.25 18.31 44.10
CA ARG A 267 -3.37 17.84 43.27
C ARG A 267 -2.97 17.55 41.82
N VAL A 268 -1.86 18.10 41.33
CA VAL A 268 -1.33 17.77 40.00
C VAL A 268 -0.77 16.36 40.05
N GLY A 269 -1.24 15.38 39.29
CA GLY A 269 -0.70 14.04 39.43
C GLY A 269 0.73 13.91 38.89
N VAL A 270 1.26 12.71 39.07
CA VAL A 270 2.51 12.22 38.48
C VAL A 270 2.12 11.09 37.53
N PRO A 271 2.65 11.03 36.30
CA PRO A 271 2.29 9.98 35.35
C PRO A 271 2.38 8.59 35.99
N GLY A 272 1.34 7.76 35.75
CA GLY A 272 1.16 6.48 36.44
C GLY A 272 2.36 5.54 36.31
N ALA A 273 3.02 5.58 35.14
CA ALA A 273 4.26 4.87 34.83
C ALA A 273 5.39 5.08 35.86
N PHE A 274 5.45 6.23 36.53
CA PHE A 274 6.48 6.54 37.53
C PHE A 274 6.06 6.23 38.99
N SER A 275 4.90 5.59 39.17
CA SER A 275 4.45 5.11 40.48
C SER A 275 4.97 3.70 40.77
N TYR A 276 4.91 3.27 42.03
CA TYR A 276 5.30 1.90 42.41
C TYR A 276 4.52 0.84 41.61
N ALA A 277 3.20 1.00 41.52
CA ALA A 277 2.33 0.10 40.75
C ALA A 277 2.65 0.17 39.25
N GLY A 278 2.81 1.37 38.68
CA GLY A 278 3.17 1.51 37.27
C GLY A 278 4.51 0.86 36.92
N PHE A 279 5.50 0.93 37.82
CA PHE A 279 6.78 0.27 37.61
C PHE A 279 6.68 -1.27 37.69
N HIS A 280 6.05 -1.78 38.75
CA HIS A 280 6.00 -3.22 39.02
C HIS A 280 4.98 -3.98 38.17
N ASP A 281 3.85 -3.35 37.83
CA ASP A 281 2.71 -4.03 37.21
C ASP A 281 2.60 -3.77 35.69
N ALA A 282 3.28 -2.74 35.16
CA ALA A 282 3.20 -2.39 33.74
C ALA A 282 4.57 -2.28 33.05
N ILE A 283 5.56 -1.65 33.70
CA ILE A 283 6.89 -1.48 33.10
C ILE A 283 7.69 -2.79 33.13
N LEU A 284 7.76 -3.45 34.29
CA LEU A 284 8.70 -4.55 34.53
C LEU A 284 8.56 -5.69 33.51
N ASP A 285 7.30 -6.06 33.21
CA ASP A 285 6.97 -7.16 32.30
C ASP A 285 7.38 -6.90 30.85
N ARG A 286 7.65 -5.64 30.48
CA ARG A 286 7.89 -5.20 29.10
C ARG A 286 9.32 -4.75 28.83
N VAL A 287 10.13 -4.62 29.88
CA VAL A 287 11.52 -4.17 29.73
C VAL A 287 12.30 -5.09 28.79
N GLU A 288 12.10 -6.41 28.89
CA GLU A 288 12.80 -7.38 28.04
C GLU A 288 12.36 -7.29 26.58
N ASP A 289 11.05 -7.20 26.31
CA ASP A 289 10.51 -7.10 24.96
C ASP A 289 10.97 -5.80 24.26
N VAL A 290 10.90 -4.67 24.95
CA VAL A 290 11.36 -3.38 24.42
C VAL A 290 12.88 -3.40 24.21
N ALA A 291 13.65 -4.04 25.09
CA ALA A 291 15.09 -4.19 24.90
C ALA A 291 15.43 -5.07 23.69
N ALA A 292 14.68 -6.16 23.47
CA ALA A 292 14.83 -7.02 22.29
C ALA A 292 14.50 -6.27 20.99
N GLN A 293 13.40 -5.51 20.99
CA GLN A 293 13.01 -4.68 19.85
C GLN A 293 14.04 -3.58 19.54
N ALA A 294 14.56 -2.91 20.57
CA ALA A 294 15.62 -1.92 20.41
C ALA A 294 16.91 -2.54 19.85
N ALA A 295 17.22 -3.78 20.19
CA ALA A 295 18.35 -4.51 19.62
C ALA A 295 18.14 -4.85 18.13
N LEU A 296 16.92 -5.21 17.72
CA LEU A 296 16.56 -5.42 16.31
C LEU A 296 16.68 -4.13 15.51
N ASP A 297 16.15 -3.02 16.03
CA ASP A 297 16.26 -1.72 15.37
C ASP A 297 17.72 -1.28 15.23
N ARG A 298 18.60 -1.59 16.19
CA ARG A 298 20.04 -1.34 16.04
C ARG A 298 20.63 -2.03 14.81
N ALA A 299 20.21 -3.24 14.49
CA ALA A 299 20.69 -3.95 13.29
C ALA A 299 20.22 -3.29 11.99
N VAL A 300 19.08 -2.60 12.02
CA VAL A 300 18.53 -1.84 10.88
C VAL A 300 19.27 -0.51 10.65
N PHE A 301 20.00 0.02 11.64
CA PHE A 301 20.74 1.28 11.52
C PHE A 301 22.27 1.14 11.60
N ALA A 302 22.78 -0.08 11.76
CA ALA A 302 24.19 -0.41 11.55
C ALA A 302 24.52 -0.47 10.05
#